data_AF-A0A915D0C1-F1
#
_entry.id   AF-A0A915D0C1-F1
#
_cell.length_a   1.000
_cell.length_b   1.000
_cell.length_c   1.000
_cell.angle_alpha   90.00
_cell.angle_beta   90.00
_cell.angle_gamma   90.00
#
_symmetry.space_group_name_H-M   'P 1'
#
loop_
_entity.id
_entity.type
_entity.pdbx_description
1 polymer ?
#
loop_
_entity_poly.entity_id
_entity_poly.type
_entity_poly.pdbx_seq_one_letter_code
_entity_poly.pdbx_strand_id
1 'polypeptide(L)'
;MAGSYLAKNTLFVHDFLMEWANYTSNQLFNQKKAYHQDDQGPLHQVLINRYVSSASNRNICEQVYNSTIDYPKYLNEYVVCARHILGISTRTLATPSN
;
A
#
# COMPACT_ATOMS: atom_id res chain seq x y z
N MET A 1 -9.37 0.93 0.56
CA MET A 1 -10.32 1.11 -0.55
C MET A 1 -9.90 2.35 -1.32
N ALA A 2 -9.65 2.18 -2.61
CA ALA A 2 -9.20 3.16 -3.60
C ALA A 2 -10.31 3.46 -4.61
N GLY A 3 -11.55 3.05 -4.30
CA GLY A 3 -12.74 3.44 -5.06
C GLY A 3 -13.09 4.94 -4.92
N SER A 4 -12.39 5.69 -4.06
CA SER A 4 -12.52 7.15 -3.95
C SER A 4 -11.21 7.75 -3.44
N TYR A 5 -10.58 8.63 -4.23
CA TYR A 5 -9.38 9.40 -3.87
C TYR A 5 -9.34 10.73 -4.63
N LEU A 6 -8.58 11.68 -4.09
CA LEU A 6 -8.28 12.95 -4.77
C LEU A 6 -6.85 12.92 -5.29
N ALA A 7 -6.68 13.20 -6.58
CA ALA A 7 -5.41 13.26 -7.27
C ALA A 7 -5.20 14.68 -7.81
N LYS A 8 -4.16 15.38 -7.32
CA LYS A 8 -3.82 16.73 -7.82
C LYS A 8 -3.15 16.60 -9.18
N ASN A 9 -3.45 17.51 -10.13
CA ASN A 9 -2.77 17.53 -11.42
C ASN A 9 -1.33 18.07 -11.28
N THR A 10 -0.38 17.17 -10.99
CA THR A 10 1.07 17.47 -10.90
C THR A 10 1.88 16.32 -11.46
N LEU A 11 3.13 16.59 -11.85
CA LEU A 11 4.08 15.55 -12.28
C LEU A 11 4.26 14.46 -11.22
N PHE A 12 4.34 14.86 -9.95
CA PHE A 12 4.43 13.90 -8.84
C PHE A 12 3.27 12.88 -8.83
N VAL A 13 2.03 13.36 -9.00
CA VAL A 13 0.85 12.49 -9.00
C VAL A 13 0.79 11.65 -10.27
N HIS A 14 1.15 12.22 -11.42
CA HIS A 14 1.31 11.45 -12.65
C HIS A 14 2.28 10.27 -12.46
N ASP A 15 3.48 10.53 -11.94
CA ASP A 15 4.50 9.50 -11.75
C ASP A 15 4.08 8.47 -10.69
N PHE A 16 3.33 8.91 -9.67
CA PHE A 16 2.66 8.00 -8.73
C PHE A 16 1.66 7.07 -9.41
N LEU A 17 0.75 7.61 -10.21
CA LEU A 17 -0.28 6.84 -10.90
C LEU A 17 0.34 5.87 -11.91
N MET A 18 1.41 6.28 -12.61
CA MET A 18 2.13 5.41 -13.54
C MET A 18 2.83 4.25 -12.82
N GLU A 19 3.47 4.49 -11.67
CA GLU A 19 4.04 3.40 -10.87
C GLU A 19 2.96 2.44 -10.37
N TRP A 20 1.86 2.97 -9.85
CA TRP A 20 0.74 2.16 -9.37
C TRP A 20 0.10 1.32 -10.47
N ALA A 21 -0.19 1.92 -11.63
CA ALA A 21 -0.76 1.22 -12.78
C ALA A 21 0.16 0.11 -13.30
N ASN A 22 1.48 0.34 -13.28
CA ASN A 22 2.46 -0.63 -13.77
C ASN A 22 2.86 -1.68 -12.71
N TYR A 23 2.49 -1.48 -11.43
CA TYR A 23 2.91 -2.36 -10.34
C TYR A 23 2.50 -3.82 -10.58
N THR A 24 1.27 -4.06 -11.04
CA THR A 24 0.80 -5.41 -11.38
C THR A 24 1.52 -5.94 -12.62
N SER A 25 1.63 -5.16 -13.70
CA SER A 25 2.33 -5.59 -14.93
C SER A 25 3.77 -6.06 -14.72
N ASN A 26 4.48 -5.47 -13.75
CA ASN A 26 5.86 -5.82 -13.41
C ASN A 26 6.00 -6.97 -12.40
N GLN A 27 4.93 -7.31 -11.68
CA GLN A 27 4.91 -8.37 -10.64
C GLN A 27 4.15 -9.63 -11.08
N LEU A 28 3.46 -9.59 -12.23
CA LEU A 28 2.44 -10.57 -12.66
C LEU A 28 2.97 -11.94 -13.12
N PHE A 29 4.27 -12.21 -13.13
CA PHE A 29 4.76 -13.52 -13.61
C PHE A 29 4.86 -14.63 -12.56
N ASN A 30 4.74 -14.36 -11.25
CA ASN A 30 4.97 -15.42 -10.24
C ASN A 30 3.94 -15.57 -9.12
N GLN A 31 2.96 -14.67 -8.97
CA GLN A 31 2.00 -14.78 -7.86
C GLN A 31 0.63 -15.29 -8.32
N LYS A 32 0.42 -16.61 -8.16
CA LYS A 32 -0.84 -17.37 -8.35
C LYS A 32 -2.00 -16.97 -7.41
N LYS A 33 -2.11 -15.71 -6.97
CA LYS A 33 -3.18 -15.30 -6.04
C LYS A 33 -3.92 -14.10 -6.59
N ALA A 34 -5.19 -14.34 -6.95
CA ALA A 34 -6.11 -13.35 -7.50
C ALA A 34 -6.24 -12.07 -6.65
N TYR A 35 -5.94 -12.15 -5.35
CA TYR A 35 -6.09 -11.02 -4.44
C TYR A 35 -4.99 -9.95 -4.53
N HIS A 36 -3.77 -10.32 -4.94
CA HIS A 36 -2.67 -9.35 -5.10
C HIS A 36 -2.81 -8.47 -6.35
N GLN A 37 -3.86 -8.70 -7.15
CA GLN A 37 -4.08 -8.07 -8.45
C GLN A 37 -5.14 -6.95 -8.41
N ASP A 38 -5.94 -6.86 -7.33
CA ASP A 38 -6.88 -5.75 -7.13
C ASP A 38 -6.14 -4.48 -6.69
N ASP A 39 -6.53 -3.34 -7.27
CA ASP A 39 -5.93 -2.01 -7.13
C ASP A 39 -5.43 -1.62 -5.71
N GLN A 40 -6.08 -2.11 -4.64
CA GLN A 40 -5.72 -1.88 -3.24
C GLN A 40 -4.37 -2.46 -2.83
N GLY A 41 -4.07 -3.69 -3.23
CA GLY A 41 -2.82 -4.37 -2.86
C GLY A 41 -1.62 -3.62 -3.42
N PRO A 42 -1.54 -3.42 -4.74
CA PRO A 42 -0.55 -2.60 -5.41
C PRO A 42 -0.42 -1.19 -4.83
N LEU A 43 -1.53 -0.53 -4.49
CA LEU A 43 -1.50 0.81 -3.92
C LEU A 43 -0.70 0.85 -2.61
N HIS A 44 -0.99 -0.06 -1.68
CA HIS A 44 -0.28 -0.13 -0.40
C HIS A 44 1.20 -0.46 -0.61
N GLN A 45 1.52 -1.34 -1.56
CA GLN A 45 2.90 -1.70 -1.86
C GLN A 45 3.71 -0.52 -2.44
N VAL A 46 3.14 0.24 -3.38
CA VAL A 46 3.78 1.46 -3.91
C VAL A 46 4.02 2.48 -2.79
N LEU A 47 3.05 2.68 -1.90
CA LEU A 47 3.21 3.58 -0.75
C LEU A 47 4.33 3.11 0.19
N ILE A 48 4.35 1.83 0.55
CA ILE A 48 5.38 1.26 1.42
C ILE A 48 6.77 1.41 0.78
N ASN A 49 6.90 1.10 -0.52
CA ASN A 49 8.17 1.18 -1.23
C ASN A 49 8.70 2.63 -1.32
N ARG A 50 7.80 3.60 -1.51
CA ARG A 50 8.18 5.02 -1.61
C ARG A 50 8.53 5.65 -0.27
N TYR A 51 7.84 5.29 0.81
CA TYR A 51 7.89 6.05 2.06
C TYR A 51 8.53 5.32 3.24
N VAL A 52 8.64 3.99 3.19
CA VAL A 52 9.26 3.20 4.26
C VAL A 52 10.69 2.87 3.84
N SER A 53 11.66 3.56 4.43
CA SER A 53 13.09 3.37 4.13
C SER A 53 13.67 2.10 4.76
N SER A 54 13.11 1.65 5.88
CA SER A 54 13.56 0.46 6.61
C SER A 54 13.15 -0.83 5.91
N ALA A 55 14.13 -1.59 5.42
CA ALA A 55 13.90 -2.90 4.81
C ALA A 55 13.27 -3.91 5.80
N SER A 56 13.63 -3.84 7.09
CA SER A 56 13.03 -4.73 8.10
C SER A 56 11.54 -4.44 8.28
N ASN A 57 11.13 -3.16 8.24
CA ASN A 57 9.72 -2.78 8.38
C ASN A 57 8.91 -3.20 7.15
N ARG A 58 9.48 -3.07 5.95
CA ARG A 58 8.86 -3.56 4.72
C ARG A 58 8.62 -5.08 4.77
N ASN A 59 9.65 -5.84 5.14
CA ASN A 59 9.59 -7.30 5.19
C ASN A 59 8.53 -7.84 6.16
N ILE A 60 8.28 -7.17 7.29
CA ILE A 60 7.25 -7.62 8.26
C ILE A 60 5.86 -7.57 7.62
N CYS A 61 5.50 -6.48 6.96
CA CYS A 61 4.18 -6.37 6.33
C CYS A 61 4.09 -7.19 5.03
N GLU A 62 5.19 -7.43 4.33
CA GLU A 62 5.24 -8.35 3.18
C GLU A 62 4.99 -9.80 3.59
N GLN A 63 5.46 -10.24 4.76
CA GLN A 63 5.16 -11.58 5.27
C GLN A 63 3.67 -11.76 5.56
N VAL A 64 3.04 -10.75 6.16
CA VAL A 64 1.58 -10.73 6.38
C VAL A 64 0.83 -10.68 5.05
N TYR A 65 1.30 -9.87 4.11
CA TYR A 65 0.73 -9.80 2.76
C TYR A 65 0.76 -11.16 2.07
N ASN A 66 1.90 -11.86 2.07
CA ASN A 66 2.05 -13.15 1.41
C ASN A 66 1.25 -14.28 2.08
N SER A 67 0.99 -14.20 3.39
CA SER A 67 0.17 -15.15 4.13
C SER A 67 -1.33 -14.94 3.94
N THR A 68 -1.76 -13.81 3.37
CA THR A 68 -3.16 -13.51 3.02
C THR A 68 -3.63 -14.31 1.79
N ILE A 69 -3.76 -15.63 1.94
CA ILE A 69 -4.35 -16.50 0.88
C ILE A 69 -5.87 -16.36 0.85
N ASP A 70 -6.46 -15.86 1.95
CA ASP A 70 -7.91 -15.82 2.16
C ASP A 70 -8.37 -14.40 2.57
N TYR A 71 -9.12 -13.75 1.67
CA TYR A 71 -9.53 -12.34 1.69
C TYR A 71 -10.11 -11.86 3.04
N PRO A 72 -11.02 -12.59 3.71
CA PRO A 72 -11.73 -12.03 4.87
C PRO A 72 -10.90 -12.03 6.15
N LYS A 73 -9.91 -12.93 6.26
CA LYS A 73 -9.30 -13.27 7.54
C LYS A 73 -8.08 -12.43 7.88
N TYR A 74 -7.31 -12.01 6.88
CA TYR A 74 -5.98 -11.43 7.09
C TYR A 74 -5.80 -10.03 6.46
N LEU A 75 -6.80 -9.53 5.71
CA LEU A 75 -6.74 -8.19 5.10
C LEU A 75 -6.62 -7.08 6.16
N ASN A 76 -7.41 -7.17 7.22
CA ASN A 76 -7.36 -6.26 8.35
C ASN A 76 -5.96 -6.21 8.98
N GLU A 77 -5.31 -7.36 9.16
CA GLU A 77 -3.96 -7.47 9.72
C GLU A 77 -2.92 -6.80 8.81
N TYR A 78 -2.98 -7.05 7.50
CA TYR A 78 -2.11 -6.38 6.54
C TYR A 78 -2.32 -4.86 6.53
N VAL A 79 -3.57 -4.38 6.49
CA VAL A 79 -3.89 -2.94 6.48
C VAL A 79 -3.40 -2.27 7.76
N VAL A 80 -3.57 -2.91 8.92
CA VAL A 80 -3.04 -2.40 10.19
C VAL A 80 -1.52 -2.31 10.15
N CYS A 81 -0.84 -3.36 9.66
CA CYS A 81 0.61 -3.37 9.50
C CYS A 81 1.09 -2.22 8.60
N ALA A 82 0.50 -2.10 7.40
CA ALA A 82 0.85 -1.07 6.42
C ALA A 82 0.69 0.35 7.00
N ARG A 83 -0.44 0.62 7.68
CA ARG A 83 -0.68 1.92 8.34
C ARG A 83 0.35 2.20 9.44
N HIS A 84 0.71 1.19 10.23
CA HIS A 84 1.70 1.32 11.29
C HIS A 84 3.07 1.71 10.72
N ILE A 85 3.57 0.99 9.71
CA ILE A 85 4.90 1.26 9.14
C ILE A 85 4.96 2.55 8.32
N LEU A 86 3.82 2.99 7.76
CA LEU A 86 3.68 4.29 7.10
C LEU A 86 3.59 5.45 8.11
N GLY A 87 3.63 5.17 9.43
CA GLY A 87 3.52 6.20 10.47
C GLY A 87 2.11 6.80 10.58
N ILE A 88 1.10 6.20 9.94
CA ILE A 88 -0.30 6.63 10.03
C ILE A 88 -0.89 6.02 11.31
N SER A 89 -0.41 6.49 12.44
CA SER A 89 -1.06 6.25 13.74
C SER A 89 -2.30 7.14 13.83
N THR A 90 -3.39 6.64 14.41
CA THR A 90 -4.63 7.41 14.69
C THR A 90 -4.44 8.55 15.71
N ARG A 91 -3.20 8.95 16.00
CA ARG A 91 -2.87 10.21 16.67
C ARG A 91 -2.05 11.05 15.73
N THR A 92 -2.71 11.99 15.08
CA THR A 92 -2.45 13.44 15.09
C THR A 92 -3.11 14.01 13.84
N LEU A 93 -4.43 14.24 13.91
CA LEU A 93 -4.98 15.40 13.22
C LEU A 93 -4.30 16.60 13.90
N ALA A 94 -3.19 17.06 13.32
CA ALA A 94 -2.53 18.25 13.78
C ALA A 94 -3.55 19.38 13.73
N THR A 95 -3.95 19.86 14.90
CA THR A 95 -4.57 21.17 15.04
C THR A 95 -3.65 22.18 14.36
N PRO A 96 -4.18 23.05 13.48
CA PRO A 96 -3.35 24.06 12.84
C PRO A 96 -2.81 25.00 13.92
N SER A 97 -1.49 25.16 13.96
CA SER A 97 -0.84 26.18 14.78
C SER A 97 -1.22 27.56 14.23
N ASN A 98 -1.76 28.41 15.12
CA ASN A 98 -1.89 29.85 14.90
C ASN A 98 -0.52 30.54 14.85
#